data_AF-A0A0C9SYR3-F1
#
_entry.id   AF-A0A0C9SYR3-F1
#
_cell.length_a   1.000
_cell.length_b   1.000
_cell.length_c   1.000
_cell.angle_alpha   90.00
_cell.angle_beta   90.00
_cell.angle_gamma   90.00
#
_symmetry.space_group_name_H-M   'P 1'
#
loop_
_entity.id
_entity.type
_entity.pdbx_description
1 polymer ?
#
loop_
_entity_poly.entity_id
_entity_poly.type
_entity_poly.pdbx_seq_one_letter_code
_entity_poly.pdbx_strand_id
1 'polypeptide(L)'
;MPPPLGDVKWDSFRLRYSGERPAGEVPPWMDSTYEFWFRPAYSLVKNMLSNMDFSNSFDYAPYRDFAQDDEKRQYENFMSGDWAWMQADKIAGD
;
A
#
# COMPACT_ATOMS: atom_id res chain seq x y z
N MET A 1 -11.59 22.59 -12.06
CA MET A 1 -10.95 21.54 -12.90
C MET A 1 -10.44 20.48 -11.93
N PRO A 2 -10.81 19.20 -12.08
CA PRO A 2 -10.25 18.15 -11.23
C PRO A 2 -8.71 18.12 -11.41
N PRO A 3 -7.94 17.80 -10.35
CA PRO A 3 -6.50 17.69 -10.47
C PRO A 3 -6.15 16.63 -11.53
N PRO A 4 -5.11 16.87 -12.36
CA PRO A 4 -4.72 15.93 -13.39
C PRO A 4 -4.38 14.56 -12.79
N LEU A 5 -4.77 13.51 -13.52
CA LEU A 5 -4.59 12.13 -13.11
C LEU A 5 -3.13 11.84 -12.82
N GLY A 6 -2.83 11.44 -11.57
CA GLY A 6 -1.46 11.11 -11.19
C GLY A 6 -0.58 12.29 -10.77
N ASP A 7 -1.14 13.41 -10.32
CA ASP A 7 -0.34 14.50 -9.70
C ASP A 7 0.09 14.23 -8.23
N VAL A 8 0.04 12.97 -7.79
CA VAL A 8 0.79 12.58 -6.59
C VAL A 8 2.28 12.82 -6.92
N LYS A 9 3.14 13.12 -5.94
CA LYS A 9 4.59 13.16 -6.19
C LYS A 9 5.20 11.79 -5.93
N TRP A 10 6.31 11.50 -6.57
CA TRP A 10 7.14 10.37 -6.14
C TRP A 10 7.67 10.65 -4.75
N ASP A 11 7.69 9.63 -3.92
CA ASP A 11 8.30 9.66 -2.60
C ASP A 11 9.37 8.56 -2.55
N SER A 12 10.36 8.72 -1.68
CA SER A 12 11.39 7.72 -1.50
C SER A 12 11.80 7.55 -0.05
N PHE A 13 12.22 6.35 0.28
CA PHE A 13 12.89 6.10 1.54
C PHE A 13 14.10 5.19 1.32
N ARG A 14 15.07 5.34 2.21
CA ARG A 14 16.28 4.54 2.19
C ARG A 14 16.17 3.41 3.19
N LEU A 15 16.51 2.21 2.76
CA LEU A 15 16.57 1.05 3.62
C LEU A 15 17.88 0.31 3.42
N ARG A 16 18.38 -0.24 4.51
CA ARG A 16 19.52 -1.14 4.56
C ARG A 16 19.11 -2.36 5.35
N TYR A 17 19.67 -3.51 4.98
CA TYR A 17 19.44 -4.73 5.74
C TYR A 17 19.88 -4.56 7.20
N SER A 18 18.94 -4.85 8.12
CA SER A 18 19.13 -4.73 9.57
C SER A 18 18.96 -6.05 10.32
N GLY A 19 18.89 -7.17 9.60
CA GLY A 19 18.72 -8.50 10.17
C GLY A 19 20.04 -9.18 10.57
N GLU A 20 19.95 -10.44 10.98
CA GLU A 20 21.10 -11.25 11.35
C GLU A 20 22.05 -11.47 10.18
N ARG A 21 23.35 -11.34 10.45
CA ARG A 21 24.40 -11.48 9.44
C ARG A 21 25.03 -12.87 9.52
N PRO A 22 25.52 -13.41 8.38
CA PRO A 22 26.31 -14.62 8.41
C PRO A 22 27.56 -14.40 9.27
N ALA A 23 28.01 -15.44 9.97
CA ALA A 23 29.25 -15.40 10.78
C ALA A 23 30.53 -15.30 9.91
N GLY A 24 30.42 -15.59 8.62
CA GLY A 24 31.51 -15.53 7.64
C GLY A 24 31.45 -14.29 6.76
N GLU A 25 31.70 -14.47 5.47
CA GLU A 25 31.65 -13.38 4.50
C GLU A 25 30.23 -12.80 4.39
N VAL A 26 30.12 -11.49 4.61
CA VAL A 26 28.84 -10.77 4.52
C VAL A 26 28.62 -10.36 3.07
N PRO A 27 27.50 -10.77 2.44
CA PRO A 27 27.20 -10.35 1.09
C PRO A 27 27.12 -8.82 0.96
N PRO A 28 27.67 -8.20 -0.11
CA PRO A 28 27.69 -6.75 -0.27
C PRO A 28 26.32 -6.08 -0.22
N TRP A 29 25.26 -6.81 -0.58
CA TRP A 29 23.90 -6.29 -0.52
C TRP A 29 23.42 -6.00 0.91
N MET A 30 23.93 -6.71 1.92
CA MET A 30 23.55 -6.48 3.32
C MET A 30 24.16 -5.18 3.89
N ASP A 31 25.26 -4.71 3.31
CA ASP A 31 25.91 -3.46 3.72
C ASP A 31 25.51 -2.25 2.87
N SER A 32 24.84 -2.51 1.75
CA SER A 32 24.38 -1.48 0.84
C SER A 32 23.10 -0.80 1.35
N THR A 33 23.02 0.51 1.16
CA THR A 33 21.79 1.27 1.37
C THR A 33 21.09 1.44 0.03
N TYR A 34 19.83 1.03 -0.03
CA TYR A 34 19.00 1.10 -1.23
C TYR A 34 17.93 2.17 -1.06
N GLU A 35 17.70 2.93 -2.11
CA GLU A 35 16.65 3.94 -2.15
C GLU A 35 15.46 3.39 -2.92
N PHE A 36 14.33 3.26 -2.24
CA PHE A 36 13.09 2.75 -2.80
C PHE A 36 12.18 3.92 -3.14
N TRP A 37 11.86 4.05 -4.43
CA TRP A 37 10.95 5.04 -4.95
C TRP A 37 9.55 4.44 -5.07
N PHE A 38 8.56 5.15 -4.56
CA PHE A 38 7.18 4.70 -4.59
C PHE A 38 6.22 5.89 -4.76
N ARG A 39 4.96 5.56 -5.05
CA ARG A 39 3.86 6.51 -5.08
C ARG A 39 3.00 6.23 -3.85
N PRO A 40 2.79 7.22 -2.95
CA PRO A 40 1.96 7.00 -1.78
C PRO A 40 0.53 6.59 -2.18
N ALA A 41 0.19 5.31 -1.97
CA ALA A 41 -1.08 4.73 -2.39
C ALA A 41 -2.29 5.45 -1.78
N TYR A 42 -2.18 5.85 -0.51
CA TYR A 42 -3.20 6.65 0.18
C TYR A 42 -3.50 7.97 -0.56
N SER A 43 -2.47 8.70 -0.96
CA SER A 43 -2.61 9.97 -1.69
C SER A 43 -3.24 9.76 -3.07
N LEU A 44 -2.90 8.66 -3.73
CA LEU A 44 -3.50 8.29 -5.02
C LEU A 44 -5.00 8.03 -4.87
N VAL A 45 -5.39 7.22 -3.89
CA VAL A 45 -6.81 6.90 -3.61
C VAL A 45 -7.59 8.15 -3.18
N LYS A 46 -6.99 9.02 -2.37
CA LYS A 46 -7.59 10.31 -2.01
C LYS A 46 -7.88 11.17 -3.25
N ASN A 47 -6.95 11.22 -4.21
CA ASN A 47 -7.16 11.95 -5.46
C ASN A 47 -8.25 11.30 -6.32
N MET A 48 -8.30 9.96 -6.39
CA MET A 48 -9.37 9.24 -7.07
C MET A 48 -10.74 9.53 -6.45
N LEU A 49 -10.86 9.50 -5.13
CA LEU A 49 -12.10 9.85 -4.40
C LEU A 49 -12.53 11.31 -4.61
N SER A 50 -11.59 12.20 -4.90
CA SER A 50 -11.87 13.62 -5.14
C SER A 50 -12.27 13.93 -6.58
N ASN A 51 -12.16 12.96 -7.50
CA ASN A 51 -12.51 13.12 -8.90
C ASN A 51 -13.73 12.25 -9.26
N MET A 52 -14.83 12.90 -9.64
CA MET A 52 -16.08 12.24 -10.05
C MET A 52 -15.91 11.35 -11.29
N ASP A 53 -14.86 11.54 -12.10
CA ASP A 53 -14.59 10.67 -13.25
C ASP A 53 -14.30 9.21 -12.84
N PHE A 54 -13.89 8.98 -11.58
CA PHE A 54 -13.69 7.65 -11.01
C PHE A 54 -14.88 7.14 -10.20
N SER A 55 -16.06 7.76 -10.37
CA SER A 55 -17.27 7.24 -9.74
C SER A 55 -17.51 5.81 -10.21
N ASN A 56 -17.69 4.87 -9.26
CA ASN A 56 -17.92 3.44 -9.47
C ASN A 56 -16.79 2.69 -10.19
N SER A 57 -15.58 3.25 -10.28
CA SER A 57 -14.45 2.58 -10.93
C SER A 57 -13.59 1.75 -9.97
N PHE A 58 -13.88 1.77 -8.67
CA PHE A 58 -13.15 1.05 -7.63
C PHE A 58 -14.05 0.82 -6.41
N ASP A 59 -13.64 -0.11 -5.54
CA ASP A 59 -14.34 -0.38 -4.29
C ASP A 59 -14.22 0.81 -3.32
N TYR A 60 -15.34 1.23 -2.74
CA TYR A 60 -15.36 2.30 -1.74
C TYR A 60 -15.23 1.78 -0.31
N ALA A 61 -15.62 0.51 -0.09
CA ALA A 61 -15.59 -0.13 1.21
C ALA A 61 -14.40 -1.10 1.27
N PRO A 62 -13.75 -1.23 2.44
CA PRO A 62 -12.76 -2.27 2.63
C PRO A 62 -13.41 -3.65 2.54
N TYR A 63 -12.66 -4.60 2.00
CA TYR A 63 -13.09 -5.98 1.89
C TYR A 63 -11.96 -6.93 2.26
N ARG A 64 -12.31 -8.17 2.54
CA ARG A 64 -11.37 -9.25 2.76
C ARG A 64 -11.81 -10.42 1.92
N ASP A 65 -10.95 -10.80 0.99
CA ASP A 65 -11.17 -11.97 0.17
C ASP A 65 -10.30 -13.13 0.67
N PHE A 66 -10.88 -14.33 0.71
CA PHE A 66 -10.25 -15.53 1.22
C PHE A 66 -10.42 -16.65 0.21
N ALA A 67 -9.32 -17.29 -0.16
CA ALA A 67 -9.37 -18.42 -1.06
C ALA A 67 -10.17 -19.57 -0.44
N GLN A 68 -11.06 -20.16 -1.24
CA GLN A 68 -12.02 -21.18 -0.80
C GLN A 68 -11.35 -22.43 -0.23
N ASP A 69 -10.14 -22.76 -0.71
CA ASP A 69 -9.47 -24.02 -0.40
C ASP A 69 -8.50 -23.96 0.79
N ASP A 70 -8.04 -22.77 1.21
CA ASP A 70 -6.95 -22.68 2.20
C ASP A 70 -7.08 -21.54 3.22
N GLU A 71 -8.22 -20.85 3.29
CA GLU A 71 -8.46 -19.68 4.15
C GLU A 71 -7.38 -18.59 4.03
N LYS A 72 -6.55 -18.62 2.98
CA LYS A 72 -5.52 -17.60 2.80
C LYS A 72 -6.16 -16.34 2.26
N ARG A 73 -5.85 -15.25 2.94
CA ARG A 73 -6.29 -13.93 2.52
C ARG A 73 -5.60 -13.51 1.22
N GLN A 74 -6.39 -12.99 0.30
CA GLN A 74 -5.93 -12.42 -0.96
C GLN A 74 -5.94 -10.88 -0.87
N TYR A 75 -4.89 -10.27 -1.43
CA TYR A 75 -4.75 -8.83 -1.53
C TYR A 75 -4.68 -8.45 -3.01
N GLU A 76 -5.54 -7.55 -3.43
CA GLU A 76 -5.67 -7.14 -4.83
C GLU A 76 -5.49 -5.63 -4.99
N ASN A 77 -6.27 -4.84 -4.25
CA ASN A 77 -6.25 -3.38 -4.34
C ASN A 77 -6.17 -2.74 -2.94
N PHE A 78 -6.15 -1.40 -2.90
CA PHE A 78 -6.03 -0.62 -1.67
C PHE A 78 -7.09 -0.99 -0.60
N MET A 79 -8.32 -1.29 -1.02
CA MET A 79 -9.43 -1.63 -0.12
C MET A 79 -9.35 -3.06 0.44
N SER A 80 -8.60 -3.95 -0.21
CA SER A 80 -8.30 -5.28 0.36
C SER A 80 -7.28 -5.23 1.52
N GLY A 81 -6.57 -4.11 1.65
CA GLY A 81 -5.50 -3.92 2.61
C GLY A 81 -5.97 -3.74 4.05
N ASP A 82 -5.13 -4.15 5.00
CA ASP A 82 -5.41 -4.01 6.44
C ASP A 82 -5.67 -2.58 6.87
N TRP A 83 -4.96 -1.63 6.29
CA TRP A 83 -5.13 -0.23 6.63
C TRP A 83 -6.57 0.24 6.41
N ALA A 84 -7.18 -0.14 5.27
CA ALA A 84 -8.54 0.27 4.93
C ALA A 84 -9.57 -0.35 5.89
N TRP A 85 -9.39 -1.63 6.21
CA TRP A 85 -10.22 -2.33 7.21
C TRP A 85 -10.13 -1.68 8.60
N MET A 86 -8.91 -1.42 9.08
CA MET A 86 -8.70 -0.76 10.37
C MET A 86 -9.33 0.64 10.44
N GLN A 87 -9.39 1.38 9.33
CA GLN A 87 -10.11 2.66 9.32
C GLN A 87 -11.62 2.46 9.40
N ALA A 88 -12.19 1.47 8.69
CA ALA A 88 -13.61 1.18 8.81
C ALA A 88 -14.00 0.73 10.21
N ASP A 89 -13.19 -0.10 10.88
CA ASP A 89 -13.42 -0.50 12.28
C ASP A 89 -13.47 0.72 13.21
N LYS A 90 -12.59 1.71 13.00
CA LYS A 90 -12.61 2.97 13.76
C LYS A 90 -13.84 3.84 13.48
N ILE A 91 -14.35 3.82 12.25
CA ILE A 91 -15.55 4.58 11.85
C ILE A 91 -16.82 3.90 12.37
N ALA A 92 -16.86 2.56 12.38
CA ALA A 92 -18.00 1.78 12.84
C ALA A 92 -18.09 1.68 14.37
N GLY A 93 -16.96 1.84 15.05
CA GLY A 93 -16.89 1.94 16.51
C GLY A 93 -17.26 3.34 17.01
N ASP A 94 -18.56 3.64 17.04
CA ASP A 94 -19.17 4.68 17.88
C ASP A 94 -19.59 4.08 19.24
#